data_AF-A0A7W5Z7P0-F1
#
_entry.id   AF-A0A7W5Z7P0-F1
#
_cell.length_a   1.000
_cell.length_b   1.000
_cell.length_c   1.000
_cell.angle_alpha   90.00
_cell.angle_beta   90.00
_cell.angle_gamma   90.00
#
_symmetry.space_group_name_H-M   'P 1'
#
loop_
_entity.id
_entity.type
_entity.pdbx_description
1 polymer ?
#
loop_
_entity_poly.entity_id
_entity_poly.type
_entity_poly.pdbx_seq_one_letter_code
_entity_poly.pdbx_strand_id
1 'polypeptide(L)' 'MGNTNFTEDFKRDAVVQITERGYPVAEVAARLGISKYSFYEWRKRYVLVSAQN' A
#
# COMPACT_ATOMS: atom_id res chain seq x y z
N MET A 1 2.75 -21.74 -0.87
CA MET A 1 2.60 -20.35 -0.40
C MET A 1 1.27 -19.82 -0.88
N GLY A 2 0.36 -19.47 0.03
CA GLY A 2 -0.93 -18.88 -0.34
C GLY A 2 -0.68 -17.50 -0.95
N ASN A 3 -1.10 -17.32 -2.20
CA ASN A 3 -1.16 -16.00 -2.82
C ASN A 3 -2.33 -15.26 -2.15
N THR A 4 -2.07 -14.58 -1.04
CA THR A 4 -3.02 -13.64 -0.45
C THR A 4 -3.13 -12.46 -1.41
N ASN A 5 -3.97 -12.63 -2.43
CA ASN A 5 -4.30 -11.58 -3.38
C ASN A 5 -5.17 -10.56 -2.65
N PHE A 6 -4.52 -9.59 -2.00
CA PHE A 6 -5.19 -8.38 -1.55
C PHE A 6 -5.88 -7.73 -2.75
N THR A 7 -7.16 -7.38 -2.58
CA THR A 7 -7.94 -6.69 -3.60
C THR A 7 -7.33 -5.32 -3.88
N GLU A 8 -7.52 -4.80 -5.09
CA GLU A 8 -6.95 -3.49 -5.49
C GLU A 8 -7.51 -2.36 -4.64
N ASP A 9 -8.78 -2.47 -4.22
CA ASP A 9 -9.44 -1.55 -3.31
C ASP A 9 -8.74 -1.51 -1.94
N PHE A 10 -8.41 -2.68 -1.39
CA PHE A 10 -7.68 -2.80 -0.13
C PHE A 10 -6.28 -2.18 -0.21
N LYS A 11 -5.58 -2.40 -1.33
CA LYS A 11 -4.25 -1.80 -1.55
C LYS A 11 -4.35 -0.28 -1.67
N ARG A 12 -5.40 0.24 -2.29
CA ARG A 12 -5.66 1.68 -2.42
C ARG A 12 -5.94 2.31 -1.06
N ASP A 13 -6.82 1.71 -0.25
CA ASP A 13 -7.10 2.19 1.10
C ASP A 13 -5.82 2.23 1.96
N ALA A 14 -4.99 1.19 1.89
CA ALA A 14 -3.72 1.16 2.60
C ALA A 14 -2.74 2.26 2.13
N VAL A 15 -2.73 2.59 0.82
CA VAL A 15 -1.94 3.72 0.30
C VAL A 15 -2.54 5.06 0.73
N VAL A 16 -3.86 5.18 0.81
CA VAL A 16 -4.56 6.37 1.33
C VAL A 16 -4.21 6.62 2.80
N GLN A 17 -4.11 5.58 3.61
CA GLN A 17 -3.70 5.69 5.01
C GLN A 17 -2.29 6.29 5.18
N ILE A 18 -1.35 6.00 4.28
CA ILE A 18 -0.01 6.59 4.35
C ILE A 18 0.04 8.02 3.77
N THR A 19 -0.80 8.34 2.76
CA THR A 19 -0.78 9.64 2.08
C THR A 19 -1.65 10.68 2.78
N GLU A 20 -2.86 10.31 3.21
CA GLU A 20 -3.82 11.23 3.84
C GLU A 20 -3.67 11.29 5.35
N ARG A 21 -3.45 10.14 6.01
CA ARG A 21 -3.24 10.12 7.47
C ARG A 21 -1.78 10.24 7.89
N GLY A 22 -0.85 10.18 6.93
CA GLY A 22 0.59 10.32 7.20
C GLY A 22 1.22 9.15 7.95
N TYR A 23 0.58 7.96 7.95
CA TYR A 23 1.17 6.81 8.62
C TYR A 23 2.45 6.33 7.93
N PRO A 24 3.46 5.87 8.69
CA PRO A 24 4.66 5.32 8.10
C PRO A 24 4.37 3.99 7.43
N VAL A 25 4.92 3.82 6.21
CA VAL A 25 4.86 2.58 5.41
C VAL A 25 5.23 1.34 6.23
N ALA A 26 6.19 1.46 7.15
CA ALA A 26 6.61 0.37 8.01
C ALA A 26 5.52 -0.11 8.97
N GLU A 27 4.72 0.80 9.53
CA GLU A 27 3.63 0.47 10.45
C GLU A 27 2.47 -0.18 9.70
N VAL A 28 2.10 0.37 8.53
CA VAL A 28 1.03 -0.21 7.72
C VAL A 28 1.44 -1.58 7.16
N ALA A 29 2.67 -1.74 6.67
CA ALA A 29 3.17 -3.03 6.22
C ALA A 29 3.19 -4.09 7.33
N ALA A 30 3.61 -3.71 8.55
CA ALA A 30 3.61 -4.58 9.71
C ALA A 30 2.18 -4.98 10.13
N ARG A 31 1.22 -4.04 10.13
CA ARG A 31 -0.20 -4.32 10.38
C ARG A 31 -0.80 -5.28 9.38
N LEU A 32 -0.40 -5.16 8.12
CA LEU A 32 -0.85 -6.02 7.03
C LEU A 32 -0.13 -7.36 6.97
N GLY A 33 0.90 -7.57 7.80
CA GLY A 33 1.70 -8.80 7.80
C GLY A 33 2.50 -9.01 6.52
N ILE A 34 2.77 -7.95 5.77
CA ILE A 34 3.52 -8.01 4.50
C ILE A 34 4.89 -7.35 4.64
N SER A 35 5.79 -7.71 3.73
CA SER A 35 7.08 -7.04 3.65
C SER A 35 6.90 -5.60 3.20
N LYS A 36 7.69 -4.70 3.80
CA LYS A 36 7.83 -3.30 3.38
C LYS A 36 8.10 -3.18 1.88
N TYR A 37 8.82 -4.14 1.29
CA TYR A 37 9.12 -4.18 -0.14
C TYR A 37 7.85 -4.23 -1.00
N SER A 38 6.94 -5.19 -0.75
CA SER A 38 5.67 -5.26 -1.48
C SER A 38 4.81 -4.01 -1.27
N PHE A 39 4.87 -3.40 -0.08
CA PHE A 39 4.16 -2.16 0.17
C PHE A 39 4.71 -0.98 -0.63
N TYR A 40 6.04 -0.89 -0.81
CA TYR A 40 6.65 0.10 -1.70
C TYR A 40 6.22 -0.09 -3.16
N GLU A 41 6.04 -1.33 -3.62
CA GLU A 41 5.52 -1.61 -4.95
C GLU A 41 4.08 -1.14 -5.10
N TRP A 42 3.23 -1.36 -4.09
CA TRP A 42 1.85 -0.86 -4.09
C TRP A 42 1.84 0.66 -4.08
N ARG A 43 2.64 1.29 -3.23
CA ARG A 43 2.77 2.75 -3.21
C ARG A 43 3.19 3.28 -4.58
N LYS A 44 4.21 2.70 -5.24
CA LYS A 44 4.58 3.12 -6.60
C LYS A 44 3.42 2.98 -7.57
N ARG A 45 2.72 1.85 -7.56
CA ARG A 45 1.63 1.56 -8.50
C ARG A 45 0.40 2.45 -8.31
N TYR A 46 0.05 2.82 -7.07
CA TYR A 46 -1.15 3.62 -6.77
C TYR A 46 -0.87 5.11 -6.58
N VAL A 47 0.32 5.53 -6.11
CA VAL A 47 0.70 6.95 -6.03
C VAL A 47 0.98 7.54 -7.41
N LEU A 48 1.59 6.78 -8.33
CA LEU A 48 1.82 7.27 -9.70
C LEU A 48 0.51 7.48 -10.48
N VAL A 49 -0.56 6.73 -10.14
CA VAL A 49 -1.90 6.91 -10.74
C VAL A 49 -2.59 8.19 -10.24
N SER A 50 -2.24 8.70 -9.06
CA SER A 50 -2.78 9.98 -8.55
C SER A 50 -1.98 11.21 -9.02
N ALA A 51 -0.80 11.03 -9.63
CA ALA A 51 0.09 12.10 -10.08
C ALA A 51 0.16 12.25 -11.62
N GLN A 52 -0.64 11.49 -12.36
CA GLN A 52 -0.87 11.69 -13.79
C GLN A 52 -2.32 12.13 -14.00
N ASN A 53 -2.50 13.45 -13.91
CA ASN A 53 -3.45 14.22 -14.70
C ASN A 53 -3.15 14.07 -16.21
#